data_AF-A0A952KCU4-F1
#
_entry.id   AF-A0A952KCU4-F1
#
_cell.length_a   1.000
_cell.length_b   1.000
_cell.length_c   1.000
_cell.angle_alpha   90.00
_cell.angle_beta   90.00
_cell.angle_gamma   90.00
#
_symmetry.space_group_name_H-M   'P 1'
#
loop_
_entity.id
_entity.type
_entity.pdbx_description
1 polymer ?
#
loop_
_entity_poly.entity_id
_entity_poly.type
_entity_poly.pdbx_seq_one_letter_code
_entity_poly.pdbx_strand_id
1 'polypeptide(L)'
;AAIAKEPLDNLLAAIQGGVGIAGYHGGLAGSFREAVGFHFMAGCQWVAHPGNIIPFRVNVTRPDDPVMAGIGDFDYLSEQYYLHVDPIVEVLATTTFSGEHAPWIDGVTMPVVYKKRYGAGRVFYTALGHVVREFEHPQMREILRRGLLWASR
;
A
#
# COMPACT_ATOMS: atom_id res chain seq x y z
N ALA A 1 5.99 11.64 -12.07
CA ALA A 1 7.22 12.42 -12.33
C ALA A 1 8.43 11.48 -12.24
N ALA A 2 9.53 11.79 -12.93
CA ALA A 2 10.81 11.09 -12.76
C ALA A 2 11.56 11.64 -11.54
N ILE A 3 12.44 10.83 -10.95
CA ILE A 3 13.37 11.25 -9.89
C ILE A 3 14.80 11.14 -10.44
N ALA A 4 15.62 12.16 -10.18
CA ALA A 4 17.03 12.11 -10.55
C ALA A 4 17.77 11.09 -9.66
N LYS A 5 18.90 10.56 -10.16
CA LYS A 5 19.67 9.50 -9.49
C LYS A 5 20.11 9.90 -8.08
N GLU A 6 20.74 11.07 -7.92
CA GLU A 6 21.26 11.50 -6.62
C GLU A 6 20.16 11.71 -5.55
N PRO A 7 19.03 12.40 -5.82
CA PRO A 7 17.91 12.45 -4.88
C PRO A 7 17.35 11.07 -4.51
N LEU A 8 17.27 10.14 -5.48
CA LEU A 8 16.84 8.77 -5.20
C LEU A 8 17.82 8.05 -4.28
N ASP A 9 19.12 8.10 -4.58
CA ASP A 9 20.15 7.46 -3.76
C ASP A 9 20.15 8.00 -2.33
N ASN A 10 20.01 9.33 -2.16
CA ASN A 10 19.92 9.96 -0.84
C ASN A 10 18.67 9.54 -0.07
N LEU A 11 17.52 9.45 -0.75
CA LEU A 11 16.28 8.95 -0.15
C LEU A 11 16.44 7.51 0.32
N LEU A 12 16.96 6.63 -0.54
CA LEU A 12 17.16 5.22 -0.25
C LEU A 12 18.16 5.01 0.90
N ALA A 13 19.27 5.76 0.91
CA ALA A 13 20.26 5.70 1.97
C ALA A 13 19.69 6.16 3.32
N ALA A 14 18.89 7.24 3.34
CA ALA A 14 18.23 7.71 4.56
C ALA A 14 17.26 6.66 5.13
N ILE A 15 16.42 6.07 4.27
CA ILE A 15 15.47 5.02 4.69
C ILE A 15 16.24 3.79 5.16
N GLN A 16 17.23 3.33 4.39
CA GLN A 16 18.08 2.20 4.78
C GLN A 16 18.76 2.43 6.14
N GLY A 17 19.16 3.67 6.43
CA GLY A 17 19.76 4.10 7.71
C GLY A 17 18.78 4.24 8.88
N GLY A 18 17.47 4.11 8.66
CA GLY A 18 16.46 4.09 9.73
C GLY A 18 15.36 5.15 9.61
N VAL A 19 15.41 6.04 8.62
CA VAL A 19 14.30 6.97 8.38
C VAL A 19 13.05 6.20 7.94
N GLY A 20 11.94 6.50 8.59
CA GLY A 20 10.64 5.96 8.23
C GLY A 20 10.03 6.61 6.98
N ILE A 21 9.29 5.82 6.21
CA ILE A 21 8.45 6.32 5.13
C ILE A 21 7.09 5.62 5.16
N ALA A 22 6.05 6.38 4.89
CA ALA A 22 4.71 5.87 4.75
C ALA A 22 4.04 6.55 3.56
N GLY A 23 3.19 5.82 2.85
CA GLY A 23 2.38 6.42 1.82
C GLY A 23 1.17 5.58 1.49
N TYR A 24 0.29 6.16 0.69
CA TYR A 24 -0.97 5.57 0.31
C TYR A 24 -1.15 5.66 -1.20
N HIS A 25 -1.95 4.74 -1.74
CA HIS A 25 -2.42 4.74 -3.12
C HIS A 25 -1.26 4.90 -4.13
N GLY A 26 -1.39 5.78 -5.11
CA GLY A 26 -0.33 6.08 -6.09
C GLY A 26 0.95 6.69 -5.49
N GLY A 27 0.94 7.15 -4.24
CA GLY A 27 2.07 7.83 -3.61
C GLY A 27 3.34 6.97 -3.52
N LEU A 28 3.22 5.71 -3.11
CA LEU A 28 4.35 4.76 -3.13
C LEU A 28 4.27 3.76 -4.28
N ALA A 29 3.07 3.38 -4.73
CA ALA A 29 2.94 2.37 -5.78
C ALA A 29 3.12 2.92 -7.20
N GLY A 30 2.82 4.22 -7.42
CA GLY A 30 2.79 4.84 -8.74
C GLY A 30 3.86 5.91 -8.98
N SER A 31 4.49 6.42 -7.92
CA SER A 31 5.56 7.42 -8.04
C SER A 31 6.80 6.83 -8.70
N PHE A 32 7.48 7.65 -9.52
CA PHE A 32 8.77 7.31 -10.11
C PHE A 32 8.79 5.93 -10.81
N ARG A 33 7.86 5.68 -11.74
CA ARG A 33 7.64 4.36 -12.38
C ARG A 33 8.92 3.68 -12.91
N GLU A 34 9.86 4.44 -13.46
CA GLU A 34 11.13 3.92 -13.99
C GLU A 34 12.23 3.71 -12.92
N ALA A 35 12.02 4.18 -11.69
CA ALA A 35 12.99 4.08 -10.61
C ALA A 35 12.85 2.75 -9.87
N VAL A 36 13.48 1.70 -10.40
CA VAL A 36 13.44 0.34 -9.81
C VAL A 36 13.84 0.30 -8.33
N GLY A 37 14.82 1.13 -7.92
CA GLY A 37 15.23 1.23 -6.51
C GLY A 37 14.14 1.80 -5.60
N PHE A 38 13.31 2.74 -6.11
CA PHE A 38 12.18 3.28 -5.35
C PHE A 38 11.13 2.21 -5.10
N HIS A 39 10.77 1.44 -6.13
CA HIS A 39 9.81 0.35 -6.02
C HIS A 39 10.32 -0.82 -5.18
N PHE A 40 11.63 -1.09 -5.26
CA PHE A 40 12.26 -2.07 -4.39
C PHE A 40 12.23 -1.62 -2.92
N MET A 41 12.33 -0.32 -2.62
CA MET A 41 12.11 0.17 -1.26
C MET A 41 10.63 0.11 -0.87
N ALA A 42 9.74 0.62 -1.72
CA ALA A 42 8.31 0.70 -1.47
C ALA A 42 7.66 -0.68 -1.26
N GLY A 43 8.14 -1.70 -1.96
CA GLY A 43 7.63 -3.07 -1.89
C GLY A 43 6.45 -3.36 -2.81
N CYS A 44 6.07 -2.42 -3.68
CA CYS A 44 5.10 -2.70 -4.73
C CYS A 44 5.23 -1.75 -5.93
N GLN A 45 4.56 -2.11 -7.02
CA GLN A 45 4.31 -1.28 -8.20
C GLN A 45 2.84 -1.38 -8.57
N TRP A 46 2.22 -0.25 -8.86
CA TRP A 46 0.88 -0.20 -9.42
C TRP A 46 0.89 -0.75 -10.85
N VAL A 47 -0.04 -1.65 -11.14
CA VAL A 47 -0.20 -2.26 -12.48
C VAL A 47 -1.51 -1.83 -13.12
N ALA A 48 -2.62 -2.05 -12.43
CA ALA A 48 -3.96 -1.81 -12.95
C ALA A 48 -5.00 -1.69 -11.82
N HIS A 49 -6.23 -1.30 -12.20
CA HIS A 49 -7.42 -1.25 -11.35
C HIS A 49 -8.66 -1.57 -12.19
N PRO A 50 -8.85 -2.84 -12.60
CA PRO A 50 -9.96 -3.24 -13.46
C PRO A 50 -11.31 -2.81 -12.86
N GLY A 51 -12.18 -2.21 -13.67
CA GLY A 51 -13.47 -1.65 -13.23
C GLY A 51 -13.43 -0.18 -12.84
N ASN A 52 -12.24 0.43 -12.78
CA ASN A 52 -12.03 1.82 -12.37
C ASN A 52 -12.45 2.06 -10.91
N ILE A 53 -13.67 2.54 -10.63
CA ILE A 53 -14.19 2.78 -9.28
C ILE A 53 -15.28 1.77 -8.98
N ILE A 54 -15.00 0.81 -8.10
CA ILE A 54 -15.89 -0.33 -7.81
C ILE A 54 -15.99 -0.60 -6.31
N PRO A 55 -17.09 -1.21 -5.84
CA PRO A 55 -17.16 -1.74 -4.49
C PRO A 55 -16.26 -2.99 -4.37
N PHE A 56 -15.50 -3.07 -3.30
CA PHE A 56 -14.74 -4.27 -2.95
C PHE A 56 -14.65 -4.45 -1.43
N ARG A 57 -14.35 -5.68 -1.01
CA ARG A 57 -14.17 -6.02 0.40
C ARG A 57 -12.70 -5.96 0.77
N VAL A 58 -12.38 -5.30 1.88
CA VAL A 58 -11.07 -5.37 2.53
C VAL A 58 -11.15 -6.39 3.67
N ASN A 59 -10.28 -7.40 3.61
CA ASN A 59 -10.18 -8.48 4.59
C ASN A 59 -8.92 -8.31 5.45
N VAL A 60 -9.09 -8.20 6.76
CA VAL A 60 -8.00 -8.01 7.72
C VAL A 60 -7.33 -9.34 8.03
N THR A 61 -6.02 -9.43 7.78
CA THR A 61 -5.25 -10.67 7.94
C THR A 61 -4.42 -10.72 9.22
N ARG A 62 -4.18 -9.56 9.86
CA ARG A 62 -3.38 -9.40 11.09
C ARG A 62 -4.12 -8.53 12.11
N PRO A 63 -5.22 -9.00 12.70
CA PRO A 63 -6.02 -8.21 13.66
C PRO A 63 -5.27 -7.90 14.97
N ASP A 64 -4.21 -8.64 15.26
CA ASP A 64 -3.29 -8.47 16.38
C ASP A 64 -2.23 -7.39 16.15
N ASP A 65 -2.04 -6.95 14.89
CA ASP A 65 -1.11 -5.87 14.58
C ASP A 65 -1.61 -4.52 15.16
N PRO A 66 -0.75 -3.71 15.79
CA PRO A 66 -1.14 -2.40 16.33
C PRO A 66 -1.76 -1.45 15.30
N VAL A 67 -1.39 -1.54 14.02
CA VAL A 67 -2.02 -0.74 12.95
C VAL A 67 -3.48 -1.17 12.75
N MET A 68 -3.77 -2.46 12.85
CA MET A 68 -5.09 -3.04 12.60
C MET A 68 -5.94 -3.23 13.87
N ALA A 69 -5.42 -2.91 15.06
CA ALA A 69 -6.09 -3.16 16.33
C ALA A 69 -7.54 -2.62 16.38
N GLY A 70 -8.51 -3.52 16.56
CA GLY A 70 -9.94 -3.18 16.61
C GLY A 70 -10.58 -2.85 15.25
N ILE A 71 -9.86 -3.07 14.14
CA ILE A 71 -10.37 -2.93 12.77
C ILE A 71 -10.69 -4.33 12.25
N GLY A 72 -11.97 -4.60 12.01
CA GLY A 72 -12.42 -5.79 11.28
C GLY A 72 -12.53 -5.52 9.78
N ASP A 73 -12.92 -6.54 9.02
CA ASP A 73 -13.19 -6.44 7.59
C ASP A 73 -14.22 -5.33 7.28
N PHE A 74 -14.03 -4.61 6.18
CA PHE A 74 -14.90 -3.50 5.77
C PHE A 74 -15.09 -3.42 4.26
N ASP A 75 -16.22 -2.84 3.84
CA ASP A 75 -16.51 -2.59 2.44
C ASP A 75 -15.91 -1.24 2.05
N TYR A 76 -15.47 -1.13 0.80
CA TYR A 76 -14.81 0.07 0.30
C TYR A 76 -15.22 0.34 -1.14
N LEU A 77 -15.33 1.61 -1.51
CA LEU A 77 -15.65 2.05 -2.87
C LEU A 77 -14.51 2.94 -3.36
N SER A 78 -13.67 2.42 -4.25
CA SER A 78 -12.49 3.11 -4.79
C SER A 78 -11.92 2.34 -5.99
N GLU A 79 -10.70 2.67 -6.39
CA GLU A 79 -9.88 1.87 -7.30
C GLU A 79 -9.33 0.63 -6.58
N GLN A 80 -9.80 -0.57 -6.95
CA GLN A 80 -9.25 -1.83 -6.45
C GLN A 80 -7.91 -2.11 -7.14
N TYR A 81 -6.80 -1.84 -6.45
CA TYR A 81 -5.45 -1.94 -7.04
C TYR A 81 -4.99 -3.38 -7.24
N TYR A 82 -4.55 -3.67 -8.46
CA TYR A 82 -3.70 -4.82 -8.77
C TYR A 82 -2.24 -4.37 -8.75
N LEU A 83 -1.44 -5.03 -7.92
CA LEU A 83 -0.06 -4.66 -7.66
C LEU A 83 0.89 -5.79 -8.07
N HIS A 84 2.08 -5.44 -8.54
CA HIS A 84 3.23 -6.31 -8.38
C HIS A 84 3.83 -6.04 -7.02
N VAL A 85 3.99 -7.08 -6.20
CA VAL A 85 4.32 -6.94 -4.78
C VAL A 85 5.60 -7.71 -4.46
N ASP A 86 6.44 -7.10 -3.63
CA ASP A 86 7.62 -7.77 -3.07
C ASP A 86 7.17 -8.85 -2.07
N PRO A 87 7.63 -10.11 -2.22
CA PRO A 87 7.24 -11.20 -1.32
C PRO A 87 7.54 -10.97 0.17
N ILE A 88 8.45 -10.04 0.52
CA ILE A 88 8.83 -9.80 1.91
C ILE A 88 7.84 -8.91 2.69
N VAL A 89 6.84 -8.32 2.03
CA VAL A 89 5.90 -7.42 2.71
C VAL A 89 5.10 -8.19 3.77
N GLU A 90 4.96 -7.58 4.93
CA GLU A 90 4.09 -8.08 5.99
C GLU A 90 2.66 -7.59 5.73
N VAL A 91 1.84 -8.46 5.14
CA VAL A 91 0.46 -8.14 4.75
C VAL A 91 -0.44 -8.04 5.99
N LEU A 92 -1.11 -6.90 6.13
CA LEU A 92 -2.03 -6.59 7.23
C LEU A 92 -3.51 -6.67 6.82
N ALA A 93 -3.79 -6.39 5.55
CA ALA A 93 -5.10 -6.57 4.95
C ALA A 93 -4.98 -6.87 3.46
N THR A 94 -5.99 -7.54 2.91
CA THR A 94 -6.08 -7.97 1.52
C THR A 94 -7.43 -7.62 0.92
N THR A 95 -7.56 -7.80 -0.39
CA THR A 95 -8.83 -7.86 -1.10
C THR A 95 -8.76 -9.01 -2.10
N THR A 96 -9.91 -9.52 -2.54
CA THR A 96 -9.98 -10.59 -3.56
C THR A 96 -10.65 -10.04 -4.81
N PHE A 97 -10.03 -10.26 -5.97
CA PHE A 97 -10.61 -9.90 -7.26
C PHE A 97 -11.68 -10.92 -7.66
N SER A 98 -12.85 -10.43 -8.07
CA SER A 98 -13.99 -11.27 -8.50
C SER A 98 -13.89 -11.76 -9.95
N GLY A 99 -12.88 -11.31 -10.69
CA GLY A 99 -12.77 -11.57 -12.13
C GLY A 99 -13.75 -10.80 -13.02
N GLU A 100 -14.71 -10.05 -12.47
CA GLU A 100 -15.79 -9.38 -13.23
C GLU A 100 -15.26 -8.49 -14.37
N HIS A 101 -14.19 -7.74 -14.12
CA HIS A 101 -13.59 -6.82 -15.09
C HIS A 101 -12.32 -7.37 -15.75
N ALA A 102 -11.80 -8.50 -15.28
CA ALA A 102 -10.60 -9.16 -15.78
C ALA A 102 -10.65 -10.66 -15.39
N PRO A 103 -11.27 -11.54 -16.21
CA PRO A 103 -11.56 -12.92 -15.81
C PRO A 103 -10.32 -13.77 -15.47
N TRP A 104 -9.15 -13.43 -16.00
CA TRP A 104 -7.90 -14.17 -15.75
C TRP A 104 -7.27 -13.89 -14.38
N ILE A 105 -7.82 -12.97 -13.58
CA ILE A 105 -7.40 -12.71 -12.19
C ILE A 105 -8.50 -13.07 -11.17
N ASP A 106 -9.51 -13.86 -11.57
CA ASP A 106 -10.53 -14.35 -10.64
C ASP A 106 -9.91 -15.08 -9.45
N GLY A 107 -10.39 -14.77 -8.25
CA GLY A 107 -9.90 -15.34 -6.98
C GLY A 107 -8.53 -14.84 -6.53
N VAL A 108 -7.85 -13.97 -7.28
CA VAL A 108 -6.55 -13.42 -6.86
C VAL A 108 -6.73 -12.59 -5.60
N THR A 109 -6.01 -12.97 -4.54
CA THR A 109 -5.90 -12.20 -3.30
C THR A 109 -4.73 -11.23 -3.42
N MET A 110 -5.00 -9.94 -3.24
CA MET A 110 -4.03 -8.86 -3.38
C MET A 110 -3.87 -8.09 -2.06
N PRO A 111 -2.64 -7.76 -1.63
CA PRO A 111 -2.41 -6.90 -0.48
C PRO A 111 -3.03 -5.51 -0.65
N VAL A 112 -3.72 -5.04 0.38
CA VAL A 112 -4.27 -3.68 0.48
C VAL A 112 -3.47 -2.85 1.47
N VAL A 113 -3.09 -3.44 2.61
CA VAL A 113 -2.28 -2.77 3.64
C VAL A 113 -1.11 -3.65 3.98
N TYR A 114 0.10 -3.10 4.01
CA TYR A 114 1.27 -3.84 4.44
C TYR A 114 2.31 -2.95 5.11
N LYS A 115 3.24 -3.61 5.80
CA LYS A 115 4.49 -3.03 6.28
C LYS A 115 5.67 -3.74 5.63
N LYS A 116 6.82 -3.09 5.61
CA LYS A 116 8.07 -3.66 5.15
C LYS A 116 9.25 -3.03 5.86
N ARG A 117 10.35 -3.77 5.95
CA ARG A 117 11.67 -3.22 6.32
C ARG A 117 12.51 -3.01 5.08
N TYR A 118 13.21 -1.89 5.03
CA TYR A 118 14.25 -1.61 4.04
C TYR A 118 15.49 -1.13 4.79
N GLY A 119 16.46 -2.03 5.01
CA GLY A 119 17.49 -1.82 6.02
C GLY A 119 16.88 -1.64 7.42
N ALA A 120 17.28 -0.60 8.13
CA ALA A 120 16.69 -0.23 9.42
C ALA A 120 15.34 0.50 9.28
N GLY A 121 15.04 1.06 8.11
CA GLY A 121 13.85 1.86 7.84
C GLY A 121 12.55 1.07 7.89
N ARG A 122 11.49 1.77 8.31
CA ARG A 122 10.11 1.27 8.31
C ARG A 122 9.37 1.83 7.11
N VAL A 123 8.80 0.95 6.30
CA VAL A 123 7.97 1.30 5.15
C VAL A 123 6.53 0.86 5.42
N PHE A 124 5.60 1.80 5.42
CA PHE A 124 4.16 1.51 5.51
C PHE A 124 3.45 1.86 4.21
N TYR A 125 2.55 0.99 3.77
CA TYR A 125 1.73 1.23 2.60
C TYR A 125 0.27 0.82 2.80
N THR A 126 -0.63 1.61 2.21
CA THR A 126 -2.03 1.23 1.96
C THR A 126 -2.43 1.58 0.53
N ALA A 127 -3.12 0.69 -0.18
CA ALA A 127 -3.62 0.94 -1.54
C ALA A 127 -4.83 1.89 -1.58
N LEU A 128 -5.46 2.10 -0.43
CA LEU A 128 -6.67 2.92 -0.28
C LEU A 128 -6.37 4.43 -0.39
N GLY A 129 -7.38 5.26 -0.70
CA GLY A 129 -7.26 6.72 -0.66
C GLY A 129 -7.03 7.39 -2.02
N HIS A 130 -7.87 7.08 -3.01
CA HIS A 130 -7.83 7.69 -4.34
C HIS A 130 -8.20 9.17 -4.33
N VAL A 131 -9.24 9.55 -3.58
CA VAL A 131 -9.72 10.93 -3.43
C VAL A 131 -9.90 11.32 -1.97
N VAL A 132 -9.91 12.63 -1.69
CA VAL A 132 -9.99 13.19 -0.32
C VAL A 132 -11.19 12.64 0.48
N ARG A 133 -12.34 12.44 -0.16
CA ARG A 133 -13.55 11.90 0.51
C ARG A 133 -13.33 10.52 1.12
N GLU A 134 -12.46 9.70 0.55
CA GLU A 134 -12.17 8.36 1.06
C GLU A 134 -11.49 8.36 2.43
N PHE A 135 -10.87 9.48 2.83
CA PHE A 135 -10.30 9.68 4.16
C PHE A 135 -11.36 9.95 5.22
N GLU A 136 -12.62 10.16 4.82
CA GLU A 136 -13.74 10.22 5.75
C GLU A 136 -14.12 8.81 6.24
N HIS A 137 -13.79 7.76 5.47
CA HIS A 137 -14.02 6.38 5.88
C HIS A 137 -13.22 6.04 7.16
N PRO A 138 -13.86 5.65 8.27
CA PRO A 138 -13.20 5.54 9.58
C PRO A 138 -11.99 4.60 9.56
N GLN A 139 -12.13 3.43 8.93
CA GLN A 139 -11.08 2.42 8.82
C GLN A 139 -9.89 2.95 8.00
N MET A 140 -10.11 3.55 6.83
CA MET A 140 -9.03 4.13 6.02
C MET A 140 -8.24 5.19 6.81
N ARG A 141 -8.95 6.14 7.41
CA ARG A 141 -8.35 7.21 8.20
C ARG A 141 -7.50 6.67 9.34
N GLU A 142 -8.02 5.71 10.08
CA GLU A 142 -7.34 5.15 11.23
C GLU A 142 -6.14 4.28 10.83
N ILE A 143 -6.27 3.47 9.78
CA ILE A 143 -5.16 2.68 9.20
C ILE A 143 -4.03 3.62 8.77
N LEU A 144 -4.34 4.67 8.01
CA LEU A 144 -3.31 5.60 7.54
C LEU A 144 -2.64 6.33 8.71
N ARG A 145 -3.42 6.83 9.67
CA ARG A 145 -2.90 7.52 10.85
C ARG A 145 -1.95 6.63 11.64
N ARG A 146 -2.33 5.38 11.91
CA ARG A 146 -1.50 4.42 12.66
C ARG A 146 -0.29 3.96 11.86
N GLY A 147 -0.43 3.77 10.55
CA GLY A 147 0.66 3.42 9.66
C GLY A 147 1.73 4.51 9.60
N LEU A 148 1.33 5.78 9.48
CA LEU A 148 2.23 6.94 9.57
C LEU A 148 2.97 6.97 10.91
N LEU A 149 2.26 6.79 12.02
CA LEU A 149 2.85 6.76 13.36
C LEU A 149 3.76 5.54 13.60
N TRP A 150 3.47 4.41 12.98
CA TRP A 150 4.32 3.22 13.06
C TRP A 150 5.61 3.44 12.28
N ALA A 151 5.53 4.02 11.08
CA ALA A 151 6.69 4.30 10.24
C ALA A 151 7.61 5.35 10.87
N SER A 152 7.07 6.35 11.57
CA SER A 152 7.85 7.44 12.17
C SER A 152 8.62 7.06 13.45
N ARG A 153 8.54 5.82 13.92
CA ARG A 153 9.22 5.30 15.12
C ARG A 153 10.42 4.43 14.76
#